data_AF-Q4RV67-F1
#
_entry.id   AF-Q4RV67-F1
#
_cell.length_a   1.000
_cell.length_b   1.000
_cell.length_c   1.000
_cell.angle_alpha   90.00
_cell.angle_beta   90.00
_cell.angle_gamma   90.00
#
_symmetry.space_group_name_H-M   'P 1'
#
loop_
_entity.id
_entity.type
_entity.pdbx_description
1 polymer ?
#
loop_
_entity_poly.entity_id
_entity_poly.type
_entity_poly.pdbx_seq_one_letter_code
_entity_poly.pdbx_strand_id
1 'polypeptide(L)' 'MDAPGDGSKIPYREEDGTVLFESYIPPSRDAVHLPTYALYLLIAVIILLGVLYAIIGHLIKDLIHDFADWLLGEQPEEVA' A
#
# COMPACT_ATOMS: atom_id res chain seq x y z
N MET A 1 -52.52 -6.23 -15.73
CA MET A 1 -51.70 -5.82 -16.89
C MET A 1 -50.25 -5.97 -16.50
N ASP A 2 -49.63 -7.06 -16.95
CA ASP A 2 -48.21 -7.34 -16.72
C ASP A 2 -47.35 -6.39 -17.56
N ALA A 3 -46.32 -5.83 -16.93
CA ALA A 3 -45.35 -4.98 -17.58
C ALA A 3 -44.28 -5.86 -18.27
N PRO A 4 -44.10 -5.77 -19.60
CA PRO A 4 -42.98 -6.44 -20.24
C PRO A 4 -41.75 -5.52 -20.16
N GLY A 5 -40.82 -5.88 -19.27
CA GLY A 5 -39.46 -5.40 -19.35
C GLY A 5 -38.76 -6.07 -20.53
N ASP A 6 -38.16 -5.26 -21.40
CA ASP A 6 -37.02 -5.68 -22.18
C ASP A 6 -36.14 -4.45 -22.43
N GLY A 7 -35.04 -4.39 -21.68
CA GLY A 7 -33.98 -3.42 -21.87
C GLY A 7 -33.30 -3.69 -23.21
N SER A 8 -33.85 -3.08 -24.25
CA SER A 8 -33.36 -3.17 -25.61
C SER A 8 -31.86 -2.88 -25.64
N LYS A 9 -31.07 -3.94 -25.84
CA LYS A 9 -29.69 -3.81 -26.30
C LYS A 9 -29.76 -3.26 -27.71
N ILE A 10 -29.71 -1.94 -27.82
CA ILE A 10 -29.66 -1.25 -29.10
C ILE A 10 -28.34 -1.65 -29.77
N PRO A 11 -28.34 -2.42 -30.86
CA PRO A 11 -27.14 -2.58 -31.64
C PRO A 11 -26.92 -1.24 -32.34
N TYR A 12 -25.87 -0.51 -31.96
CA TYR A 12 -25.37 0.62 -32.75
C TYR A 12 -24.84 0.05 -34.07
N ARG A 13 -25.76 -0.11 -35.02
CA ARG A 13 -25.52 -0.64 -36.35
C ARG A 13 -25.65 0.54 -37.29
N GLU A 14 -24.55 0.94 -37.92
CA GLU A 14 -24.63 1.91 -39.01
C GLU A 14 -25.39 1.27 -40.20
N GLU A 15 -25.95 2.13 -41.06
CA GLU A 15 -26.85 1.77 -42.17
C GLU A 15 -26.21 0.79 -43.20
N ASP A 16 -24.90 0.54 -43.10
CA ASP A 16 -24.13 -0.37 -43.95
C ASP A 16 -23.92 -1.79 -43.36
N GLY A 17 -24.44 -2.06 -42.16
CA GLY A 17 -24.36 -3.38 -41.54
C GLY A 17 -22.98 -3.74 -40.97
N THR A 18 -22.03 -2.81 -40.90
CA THR A 18 -20.71 -3.06 -40.31
C THR A 18 -20.73 -2.79 -38.80
N VAL A 19 -20.28 -3.79 -38.02
CA VAL A 19 -20.11 -3.66 -36.57
C VAL A 19 -18.70 -3.15 -36.29
N LEU A 20 -18.59 -1.89 -35.85
CA LEU A 20 -17.33 -1.16 -35.64
C LEU A 20 -16.37 -1.77 -34.60
N PHE A 21 -16.74 -2.88 -33.96
CA PHE A 21 -16.00 -3.49 -32.85
C PHE A 21 -15.68 -4.98 -33.05
N GLU A 22 -15.80 -5.54 -34.25
CA GLU A 22 -15.48 -6.95 -34.52
C GLU A 22 -14.02 -7.31 -34.24
N SER A 23 -13.10 -6.36 -34.40
CA SER A 23 -11.66 -6.58 -34.31
C SER A 23 -11.01 -6.10 -33.01
N TYR A 24 -11.80 -5.80 -31.97
CA TYR A 24 -11.23 -5.36 -30.70
C TYR A 24 -10.58 -6.53 -29.95
N ILE A 25 -9.25 -6.57 -29.96
CA ILE A 25 -8.46 -7.43 -29.08
C ILE A 25 -8.17 -6.65 -27.80
N PRO A 26 -8.68 -7.07 -26.62
CA PRO A 26 -8.36 -6.40 -25.37
C PRO A 26 -6.85 -6.53 -25.10
N PRO A 27 -6.15 -5.44 -24.74
CA PRO A 27 -4.75 -5.51 -24.39
C PRO A 27 -4.58 -6.41 -23.17
N SER A 28 -3.57 -7.29 -23.21
CA SER A 28 -3.23 -8.23 -22.15
C SER A 28 -2.95 -7.48 -20.84
N ARG A 29 -3.90 -7.52 -19.90
CA ARG A 29 -3.83 -6.83 -18.59
C ARG A 29 -2.87 -7.50 -17.60
N ASP A 30 -2.36 -8.68 -17.93
CA ASP A 30 -1.69 -9.55 -16.94
C ASP A 30 -0.31 -9.03 -16.51
N ALA A 31 0.38 -8.27 -17.36
CA ALA A 31 1.70 -7.73 -17.05
C ALA A 31 1.65 -6.34 -16.37
N VAL A 32 0.54 -5.59 -16.53
CA VAL A 32 0.47 -4.18 -16.13
C VAL A 32 0.09 -3.99 -14.65
N HIS A 33 -0.57 -4.97 -14.04
CA HIS A 33 -0.88 -4.91 -12.61
C HIS A 33 0.29 -5.33 -11.70
N LEU A 34 1.24 -6.12 -12.20
CA LEU A 34 2.42 -6.59 -11.48
C LEU A 34 3.34 -5.48 -10.92
N PRO A 35 3.72 -4.43 -11.70
CA PRO A 35 4.60 -3.38 -11.20
C PRO A 35 4.00 -2.60 -10.03
N THR A 36 2.68 -2.41 -10.01
CA THR A 36 2.00 -1.66 -8.95
C THR A 36 2.05 -2.40 -7.61
N TYR A 37 1.80 -3.73 -7.60
CA TYR A 37 1.89 -4.52 -6.38
C TYR A 37 3.32 -4.62 -5.84
N ALA A 38 4.30 -4.74 -6.73
CA ALA A 38 5.70 -4.74 -6.35
C ALA A 38 6.12 -3.43 -5.65
N LEU A 39 5.65 -2.27 -6.16
CA LEU A 39 5.88 -0.97 -5.52
C LEU A 39 5.25 -0.88 -4.13
N TYR A 40 4.02 -1.38 -3.95
CA TYR A 40 3.40 -1.41 -2.62
C TYR A 40 4.19 -2.27 -1.62
N LEU A 41 4.67 -3.44 -2.05
CA LEU A 41 5.50 -4.29 -1.21
C LEU A 41 6.84 -3.62 -0.87
N LEU A 42 7.46 -2.93 -1.84
CA LEU A 42 8.69 -2.18 -1.61
C LEU A 42 8.49 -1.09 -0.55
N ILE A 43 7.42 -0.30 -0.67
CA ILE A 43 7.07 0.73 0.30
C ILE A 43 6.82 0.12 1.67
N ALA A 44 6.08 -0.99 1.74
CA ALA A 44 5.82 -1.69 2.99
C ALA A 44 7.10 -2.15 3.70
N VAL A 45 8.07 -2.70 2.95
CA VAL A 45 9.37 -3.10 3.49
C VAL A 45 10.16 -1.90 3.99
N ILE A 46 10.18 -0.79 3.26
CA ILE A 46 10.87 0.44 3.69
C ILE A 46 10.28 0.96 5.01
N ILE A 47 8.95 1.02 5.10
CA ILE A 47 8.26 1.45 6.32
C ILE A 47 8.60 0.51 7.48
N LEU A 48 8.55 -0.80 7.25
CA LEU A 48 8.87 -1.80 8.28
C LEU A 48 10.30 -1.63 8.81
N LEU A 49 11.27 -1.46 7.90
CA LEU A 49 12.67 -1.22 8.27
C LEU A 49 12.83 0.10 9.01
N GLY A 50 12.16 1.17 8.57
CA GLY A 50 12.21 2.48 9.22
C GLY A 50 11.65 2.45 10.64
N VAL A 51 10.49 1.82 10.83
CA VAL A 51 9.86 1.67 12.15
C VAL A 51 10.71 0.78 13.07
N LEU A 52 11.16 -0.38 12.58
CA LEU A 52 12.00 -1.28 13.36
C LEU A 52 13.31 -0.60 13.77
N TYR A 53 13.95 0.11 12.84
CA TYR A 53 15.16 0.86 13.12
C TYR A 53 14.91 1.99 14.13
N ALA A 54 13.79 2.70 14.04
CA ALA A 54 13.45 3.75 14.98
C ALA A 54 13.25 3.20 16.40
N ILE A 55 12.56 2.06 16.54
CA ILE A 55 12.36 1.40 17.84
C ILE A 55 13.71 0.98 18.44
N ILE A 56 14.55 0.28 17.65
CA ILE A 56 15.87 -0.17 18.12
C ILE A 56 16.77 1.02 18.45
N GLY A 57 16.79 2.04 17.60
CA GLY A 57 17.60 3.24 17.79
C GLY A 57 17.22 4.01 19.05
N HIS A 58 15.92 4.16 19.30
CA HIS A 58 15.43 4.71 20.57
C HIS A 58 15.84 3.84 21.75
N LEU A 59 15.65 2.52 21.66
CA LEU A 59 15.95 1.61 22.76
C LEU A 59 17.44 1.62 23.14
N ILE A 60 18.33 1.65 22.14
CA ILE A 60 19.78 1.78 22.37
C ILE A 60 20.11 3.12 23.01
N LYS A 61 19.50 4.21 22.53
CA LYS A 61 19.74 5.55 23.05
C LYS A 61 19.26 5.69 24.49
N ASP A 62 18.09 5.14 24.81
CA ASP A 62 17.54 5.11 26.16
C ASP A 62 18.44 4.28 27.09
N LEU A 63 18.93 3.12 26.63
CA LEU A 63 19.86 2.30 27.40
C LEU A 63 21.21 2.98 27.67
N ILE A 64 21.76 3.71 26.68
CA ILE A 64 22.99 4.50 26.88
C ILE A 64 22.75 5.61 27.89
N HIS A 65 21.58 6.24 27.85
CA HIS A 65 21.22 7.28 28.80
C HIS A 65 21.11 6.70 30.23
N ASP A 66 20.38 5.60 30.40
CA ASP A 66 20.27 4.89 31.69
C ASP A 66 21.64 4.41 32.19
N PHE A 67 22.51 3.95 31.29
CA PHE A 67 23.86 3.54 31.63
C PHE A 67 24.77 4.73 31.98
N ALA A 68 24.62 5.85 31.30
CA ALA A 68 25.33 7.08 31.64
C ALA A 68 24.86 7.60 32.99
N ASP A 69 23.56 7.60 33.29
CA ASP A 69 23.03 8.00 34.59
C ASP A 69 23.49 7.04 35.70
N TRP A 70 23.61 5.74 35.42
CA TRP A 70 24.17 4.76 36.36
C TRP A 70 25.69 4.89 36.55
N LEU A 71 26.44 5.20 35.48
CA LEU A 71 27.90 5.27 35.50
C LEU A 71 28.44 6.63 35.97
N LEU A 72 27.73 7.73 35.66
CA LEU A 72 28.10 9.11 36.01
C LEU A 72 27.30 9.66 37.21
N GLY A 73 26.20 9.03 37.63
CA GLY A 73 25.31 9.55 38.67
C GLY A 73 25.74 9.15 40.08
N GLU A 74 26.45 10.07 40.74
CA GLU A 74 26.42 10.23 42.20
C GLU A 74 24.98 10.04 42.69
N GLN A 75 24.73 9.06 43.56
CA GLN A 75 23.44 8.98 44.26
C GLN A 75 23.26 10.32 45.00
N PRO A 76 22.19 11.11 44.76
CA PRO A 76 21.83 12.10 45.75
C PRO A 76 21.49 11.29 47.00
N GLU A 77 22.34 11.38 48.03
CA GLU A 77 21.92 11.04 49.37
C GLU A 77 20.62 11.82 49.59
N GLU A 78 19.49 11.12 49.60
CA GLU A 78 18.32 11.61 50.31
C GLU A 78 18.74 11.67 51.77
N VAL A 79 19.25 12.84 52.17
CA VAL A 79 19.58 13.16 53.54
C VAL A 79 18.28 13.13 54.34
N ALA A 80 18.14 12.05 55.12
CA ALA A 80 17.40 11.86 56.37
C ALA A 80 16.12 12.67 56.63
#